data_AF-A0A2D6U215-F1
#
_entry.id   AF-A0A2D6U215-F1
#
_cell.length_a   1.000
_cell.length_b   1.000
_cell.length_c   1.000
_cell.angle_alpha   90.00
_cell.angle_beta   90.00
_cell.angle_gamma   90.00
#
_symmetry.space_group_name_H-M   'P 1'
#
loop_
_entity.id
_entity.type
_entity.pdbx_description
1 polymer ?
#
loop_
_entity_poly.entity_id
_entity_poly.type
_entity_poly.pdbx_seq_one_letter_code
_entity_poly.pdbx_strand_id
1 'polypeptide(L)'
;MIIRFIAKVDRFIKRTVLRNSFLVYKKNSVILVHVGKCGGSSVRSGIDNATKNQPDYVIHIKRPPIRKDLKYILVLRNPIERIQSAFNWRYKLVVEDKIQKNRFRGEYEILKKYGSLENFANLLYLKDGTVNRAVARDFLRIHHIKENISFYLKDLLKNISSNQILGTVFTEDIDKNIEDLFGYKNTFYEKNNNLQRNKNELSPQALLNLRKFFSKDYLLIHSLFLMNKIEVSTYNRVLNFELKLPIEEKSGQ
;
A
#
# COMPACT_ATOMS: atom_id res chain seq x y z
N MET A 1 6.00 12.44 29.76
CA MET A 1 5.87 12.38 28.28
C MET A 1 5.28 11.05 27.76
N ILE A 2 5.51 9.92 28.44
CA ILE A 2 4.99 8.57 28.08
C ILE A 2 3.46 8.41 28.30
N ILE A 3 2.88 9.11 29.29
CA ILE A 3 1.44 9.03 29.63
C ILE A 3 0.54 9.62 28.52
N ARG A 4 1.02 10.60 27.75
CA ARG A 4 0.27 11.15 26.60
C ARG A 4 0.28 10.23 25.36
N PHE A 5 1.22 9.30 25.26
CA PHE A 5 1.28 8.32 24.18
C PHE A 5 0.28 7.18 24.42
N ILE A 6 0.15 6.70 25.67
CA ILE A 6 -0.81 5.66 26.05
C ILE A 6 -2.26 6.14 25.90
N ALA A 7 -2.57 7.38 26.30
CA ALA A 7 -3.92 7.95 26.14
C ALA A 7 -4.34 8.18 24.66
N LYS A 8 -3.37 8.34 23.73
CA LYS A 8 -3.64 8.48 22.28
C LYS A 8 -3.84 7.11 21.60
N VAL A 9 -3.20 6.06 22.14
CA VAL A 9 -3.41 4.67 21.72
C VAL A 9 -4.79 4.18 22.20
N ASP A 10 -5.21 4.54 23.41
CA ASP A 10 -6.48 4.07 23.99
C ASP A 10 -7.72 4.62 23.28
N ARG A 11 -7.67 5.89 22.83
CA ARG A 11 -8.73 6.50 22.00
C ARG A 11 -8.82 5.89 20.60
N PHE A 12 -7.71 5.32 20.11
CA PHE A 12 -7.63 4.64 18.81
C PHE A 12 -8.06 3.16 18.90
N ILE A 13 -7.78 2.50 20.03
CA ILE A 13 -8.27 1.15 20.32
C ILE A 13 -9.80 1.15 20.48
N LYS A 14 -10.41 2.17 21.09
CA LYS A 14 -11.89 2.28 21.10
C LYS A 14 -12.53 2.50 19.72
N ARG A 15 -11.79 2.88 18.67
CA ARG A 15 -12.26 2.91 17.28
C ARG A 15 -11.78 1.73 16.42
N THR A 16 -10.79 0.95 16.89
CA THR A 16 -10.18 -0.16 16.15
C THR A 16 -10.50 -1.53 16.76
N VAL A 17 -11.11 -1.59 17.95
CA VAL A 17 -11.49 -2.82 18.64
C VAL A 17 -12.99 -2.84 18.91
N LEU A 18 -13.73 -3.20 17.87
CA LEU A 18 -14.96 -3.96 18.03
C LEU A 18 -14.67 -5.35 17.47
N ARG A 19 -14.14 -6.21 18.34
CA ARG A 19 -14.13 -7.66 18.13
C ARG A 19 -15.59 -8.11 18.17
N ASN A 20 -16.09 -8.62 17.05
CA ASN A 20 -17.35 -9.36 16.87
C ASN A 20 -18.70 -8.65 17.00
N SER A 21 -18.79 -7.34 17.20
CA SER A 21 -20.04 -6.63 16.93
C SER A 21 -20.12 -6.30 15.43
N PHE A 22 -21.20 -6.67 14.75
CA PHE A 22 -21.51 -6.24 13.40
C PHE A 22 -21.35 -4.71 13.30
N LEU A 23 -20.27 -4.24 12.68
CA LEU A 23 -20.08 -2.80 12.52
C LEU A 23 -21.16 -2.30 11.56
N VAL A 24 -22.18 -1.63 12.10
CA VAL A 24 -23.27 -1.08 11.31
C VAL A 24 -22.79 0.23 10.70
N TYR A 25 -22.45 0.21 9.42
CA TYR A 25 -22.14 1.42 8.67
C TYR A 25 -23.43 2.23 8.43
N LYS A 26 -23.43 3.50 8.84
CA LYS A 26 -24.53 4.43 8.56
C LYS A 26 -24.69 4.62 7.04
N LYS A 27 -25.91 4.90 6.61
CA LYS A 27 -26.21 5.22 5.21
C LYS A 27 -25.43 6.47 4.78
N ASN A 28 -24.93 6.48 3.54
CA ASN A 28 -24.14 7.58 2.97
C ASN A 28 -22.79 7.85 3.63
N SER A 29 -22.28 6.93 4.46
CA SER A 29 -20.97 7.12 5.08
C SER A 29 -19.81 7.06 4.10
N VAL A 30 -18.77 7.83 4.41
CA VAL A 30 -17.49 7.87 3.70
C VAL A 30 -16.51 6.91 4.37
N ILE A 31 -16.01 5.97 3.58
CA ILE A 31 -15.05 4.93 3.99
C ILE A 31 -13.69 5.25 3.39
N LEU A 32 -12.69 5.48 4.23
CA LEU A 32 -11.31 5.55 3.79
C LEU A 32 -10.69 4.16 3.80
N VAL A 33 -10.30 3.67 2.62
CA VAL A 33 -9.61 2.39 2.44
C VAL A 33 -8.11 2.66 2.40
N HIS A 34 -7.42 2.34 3.49
CA HIS A 34 -5.98 2.56 3.62
C HIS A 34 -5.20 1.27 3.37
N VAL A 35 -4.56 1.17 2.21
CA VAL A 35 -3.59 0.11 1.92
C VAL A 35 -2.32 0.39 2.72
N GLY A 36 -1.74 -0.63 3.33
CA GLY A 36 -0.54 -0.47 4.15
C GLY A 36 0.63 0.11 3.36
N LYS A 37 1.42 0.97 4.03
CA LYS A 37 2.63 1.63 3.49
C LYS A 37 2.37 2.69 2.41
N CYS A 38 1.15 3.20 2.32
CA CYS A 38 0.74 4.28 1.42
C CYS A 38 0.64 5.65 2.15
N GLY A 39 1.62 5.99 2.99
CA GLY A 39 1.66 7.33 3.60
C GLY A 39 0.59 7.61 4.69
N GLY A 40 0.09 6.58 5.38
CA GLY A 40 -1.01 6.71 6.36
C GLY A 40 -0.84 7.79 7.43
N SER A 41 0.38 8.11 7.86
CA SER A 41 0.62 9.22 8.81
C SER A 41 0.29 10.58 8.20
N SER A 42 0.69 10.82 6.95
CA SER A 42 0.36 12.06 6.22
C SER A 42 -1.14 12.15 5.95
N VAL A 43 -1.75 11.07 5.47
CA VAL A 43 -3.21 11.04 5.25
C VAL A 43 -3.98 11.29 6.53
N ARG A 44 -3.54 10.72 7.65
CA ARG A 44 -4.14 10.99 8.96
C ARG A 44 -4.07 12.47 9.32
N SER A 45 -2.92 13.13 9.09
CA SER A 45 -2.81 14.58 9.28
C SER A 45 -3.82 15.35 8.44
N GLY A 46 -4.00 14.94 7.18
CA GLY A 46 -5.03 15.50 6.29
C GLY A 46 -6.45 15.32 6.82
N ILE A 47 -6.79 14.12 7.30
CA ILE A 47 -8.12 13.81 7.87
C ILE A 47 -8.37 14.61 9.16
N ASP A 48 -7.38 14.67 10.04
CA ASP A 48 -7.49 15.35 11.34
C ASP A 48 -7.73 16.87 11.16
N ASN A 49 -7.39 17.43 10.00
CA ASN A 49 -7.56 18.84 9.64
C ASN A 49 -8.50 19.06 8.44
N ALA A 50 -9.28 18.06 8.06
CA ALA A 50 -10.10 18.12 6.86
C ALA A 50 -11.21 19.18 6.98
N THR A 51 -11.35 20.01 5.96
CA THR A 51 -12.46 20.96 5.80
C THR A 51 -13.56 20.42 4.87
N LYS A 52 -13.29 19.33 4.14
CA LYS A 52 -14.27 18.60 3.33
C LYS A 52 -13.96 17.09 3.26
N ASN A 53 -14.95 16.29 2.85
CA ASN A 53 -14.84 14.83 2.66
C ASN A 53 -14.24 14.07 3.86
N GLN A 54 -14.56 14.48 5.09
CA GLN A 54 -14.08 13.80 6.29
C GLN A 54 -14.59 12.35 6.31
N PRO A 55 -13.69 11.34 6.41
CA PRO A 55 -14.12 9.95 6.48
C PRO A 55 -14.81 9.64 7.81
N ASP A 56 -15.95 8.94 7.75
CA ASP A 56 -16.62 8.40 8.94
C ASP A 56 -15.88 7.19 9.50
N TYR A 57 -15.30 6.37 8.61
CA TYR A 57 -14.62 5.12 8.96
C TYR A 57 -13.31 4.96 8.20
N VAL A 58 -12.33 4.33 8.86
CA VAL A 58 -11.05 3.93 8.27
C VAL A 58 -10.94 2.41 8.26
N ILE A 59 -10.66 1.85 7.09
CA ILE A 59 -10.46 0.43 6.87
C ILE A 59 -8.98 0.18 6.62
N HIS A 60 -8.38 -0.70 7.43
CA HIS A 60 -7.00 -1.13 7.31
C HIS A 60 -6.90 -2.60 7.74
N ILE A 61 -6.15 -3.43 6.98
CA ILE A 61 -5.94 -4.88 7.25
C ILE A 61 -7.26 -5.69 7.24
N LYS A 62 -8.29 -5.19 6.54
CA LYS A 62 -9.52 -5.95 6.26
C LYS A 62 -10.14 -5.47 4.96
N ARG A 63 -10.96 -6.31 4.33
CA ARG A 63 -11.70 -5.92 3.13
C ARG A 63 -12.73 -4.84 3.47
N PRO A 64 -12.89 -3.82 2.61
CA PRO A 64 -13.92 -2.81 2.81
C PRO A 64 -15.32 -3.41 2.64
N PRO A 65 -16.34 -2.89 3.34
CA PRO A 65 -17.72 -3.26 3.06
C PRO A 65 -18.09 -2.87 1.62
N ILE A 66 -18.99 -3.61 1.00
CA ILE A 66 -19.49 -3.34 -0.36
C ILE A 66 -20.99 -3.07 -0.26
N ARG A 67 -21.36 -1.79 -0.36
CA ARG A 67 -22.75 -1.34 -0.38
C ARG A 67 -22.93 -0.17 -1.33
N LYS A 68 -24.10 -0.06 -1.96
CA LYS A 68 -24.43 0.99 -2.94
C LYS A 68 -24.57 2.39 -2.32
N ASP A 69 -24.88 2.44 -1.03
CA ASP A 69 -25.08 3.69 -0.27
C ASP A 69 -23.83 4.19 0.43
N LEU A 70 -22.67 3.56 0.23
CA LEU A 70 -21.40 4.01 0.79
C LEU A 70 -20.55 4.73 -0.25
N LYS A 71 -19.70 5.64 0.23
CA LYS A 71 -18.69 6.35 -0.56
C LYS A 71 -17.30 5.96 -0.10
N TYR A 72 -16.31 6.02 -0.99
CA TYR A 72 -14.96 5.53 -0.73
C TYR A 72 -13.90 6.56 -1.11
N ILE A 73 -12.88 6.66 -0.27
CA ILE A 73 -11.61 7.32 -0.56
C ILE A 73 -10.54 6.24 -0.49
N LEU A 74 -9.70 6.14 -1.52
CA LEU A 74 -8.71 5.06 -1.63
C LEU A 74 -7.30 5.62 -1.44
N VAL A 75 -6.51 5.05 -0.53
CA VAL A 75 -5.11 5.47 -0.31
C VAL A 75 -4.17 4.41 -0.85
N LEU A 76 -3.41 4.78 -1.88
CA LEU A 76 -2.65 3.89 -2.74
C LEU A 76 -1.20 4.39 -2.92
N ARG A 77 -0.41 3.53 -3.55
CA ARG A 77 1.01 3.76 -3.90
C ARG A 77 1.36 2.82 -5.04
N ASN A 78 2.40 3.16 -5.81
CA ASN A 78 3.07 2.24 -6.72
C ASN A 78 3.30 0.88 -6.04
N PRO A 79 2.81 -0.23 -6.64
CA PRO A 79 2.92 -1.56 -6.05
C PRO A 79 4.34 -1.98 -5.65
N ILE A 80 5.36 -1.60 -6.45
CA ILE A 80 6.77 -1.92 -6.19
C ILE A 80 7.30 -1.11 -5.01
N GLU A 81 7.07 0.19 -4.99
CA GLU A 81 7.53 1.01 -3.87
C GLU A 81 6.83 0.64 -2.55
N ARG A 82 5.53 0.30 -2.64
CA ARG A 82 4.76 -0.19 -1.50
C ARG A 82 5.37 -1.48 -0.95
N ILE A 83 5.68 -2.45 -1.80
CA ILE A 83 6.23 -3.73 -1.35
C ILE A 83 7.64 -3.57 -0.77
N GLN A 84 8.47 -2.70 -1.35
CA GLN A 84 9.79 -2.36 -0.80
C GLN A 84 9.68 -1.72 0.58
N SER A 85 8.78 -0.74 0.74
CA SER A 85 8.52 -0.12 2.03
C SER A 85 7.97 -1.13 3.06
N ALA A 86 7.10 -2.05 2.64
CA ALA A 86 6.55 -3.10 3.49
C ALA A 86 7.65 -4.07 3.95
N PHE A 87 8.43 -4.60 3.01
CA PHE A 87 9.50 -5.54 3.29
C PHE A 87 10.53 -4.94 4.24
N ASN A 88 11.07 -3.76 3.93
CA ASN A 88 12.10 -3.11 4.77
C ASN A 88 11.58 -2.82 6.18
N TRP A 89 10.33 -2.36 6.29
CA TRP A 89 9.71 -2.13 7.60
C TRP A 89 9.52 -3.41 8.41
N ARG A 90 9.09 -4.50 7.77
CA ARG A 90 8.97 -5.80 8.44
C ARG A 90 10.33 -6.35 8.82
N TYR A 91 11.31 -6.30 7.91
CA TYR A 91 12.67 -6.75 8.17
C TYR A 91 13.28 -6.04 9.38
N LYS A 92 13.20 -4.71 9.42
CA LYS A 92 13.63 -3.92 10.57
C LYS A 92 12.97 -4.36 11.88
N LEU A 93 11.64 -4.35 11.95
CA LEU A 93 10.93 -4.63 13.21
C LEU A 93 11.04 -6.09 13.68
N VAL A 94 11.19 -7.04 12.77
CA VAL A 94 11.14 -8.48 13.05
C VAL A 94 12.54 -9.06 13.20
N VAL A 95 13.49 -8.65 12.34
CA VAL A 95 14.84 -9.22 12.26
C VAL A 95 15.88 -8.36 12.98
N GLU A 96 15.93 -7.06 12.69
CA GLU A 96 16.94 -6.14 13.24
C GLU A 96 16.61 -5.78 14.69
N ASP A 97 15.49 -5.09 14.90
CA ASP A 97 15.06 -4.60 16.21
C ASP A 97 14.46 -5.73 17.07
N LYS A 98 13.98 -6.81 16.43
CA LYS A 98 13.30 -7.97 17.06
C LYS A 98 12.08 -7.65 17.93
N ILE A 99 11.60 -6.40 17.93
CA ILE A 99 10.43 -5.93 18.69
C ILE A 99 9.15 -6.70 18.32
N GLN A 100 9.04 -7.17 17.07
CA GLN A 100 7.87 -7.92 16.59
C GLN A 100 8.22 -9.34 16.12
N LYS A 101 9.34 -9.91 16.57
CA LYS A 101 9.83 -11.23 16.16
C LYS A 101 8.75 -12.31 16.17
N ASN A 102 8.01 -12.41 17.27
CA ASN A 102 7.03 -13.48 17.50
C ASN A 102 5.58 -13.04 17.23
N ARG A 103 5.36 -11.85 16.64
CA ARG A 103 4.01 -11.31 16.42
C ARG A 103 3.22 -12.14 15.40
N PHE A 104 3.91 -12.64 14.37
CA PHE A 104 3.31 -13.45 13.30
C PHE A 104 4.12 -14.74 13.12
N ARG A 105 3.45 -15.89 13.23
CA ARG A 105 4.08 -17.21 13.22
C ARG A 105 4.82 -17.47 11.90
N GLY A 106 6.14 -17.67 11.99
CA GLY A 106 7.00 -18.02 10.86
C GLY A 106 7.55 -16.82 10.07
N GLU A 107 7.16 -15.58 10.40
CA GLU A 107 7.57 -14.41 9.63
C GLU A 107 9.07 -14.10 9.80
N TYR A 108 9.60 -14.27 11.02
CA TYR A 108 11.03 -14.06 11.31
C TYR A 108 11.91 -14.98 10.47
N GLU A 109 11.57 -16.27 10.42
CA GLU A 109 12.31 -17.31 9.70
C GLU A 109 12.29 -17.04 8.20
N ILE A 110 11.14 -16.61 7.66
CA ILE A 110 11.01 -16.22 6.25
C ILE A 110 11.88 -15.00 5.96
N LEU A 111 11.78 -13.92 6.73
CA LEU A 111 12.56 -12.71 6.49
C LEU A 111 14.07 -12.98 6.56
N LYS A 112 14.52 -13.78 7.55
CA LYS A 112 15.90 -14.25 7.66
C LYS A 112 16.35 -15.10 6.47
N LYS A 113 15.51 -16.04 6.02
CA LYS A 113 15.79 -16.97 4.91
C LYS A 113 16.11 -16.22 3.61
N TYR A 114 15.35 -15.18 3.30
CA TYR A 114 15.54 -14.43 2.05
C TYR A 114 16.49 -13.23 2.20
N GLY A 115 16.54 -12.60 3.37
CA GLY A 115 17.48 -11.51 3.70
C GLY A 115 17.15 -10.16 3.05
N SER A 116 16.71 -10.13 1.80
CA SER A 116 16.41 -8.92 1.05
C SER A 116 15.21 -9.11 0.11
N LEU A 117 14.58 -8.00 -0.29
CA LEU A 117 13.52 -8.03 -1.31
C LEU A 117 14.07 -8.45 -2.68
N GLU A 118 15.31 -8.09 -3.01
CA GLU A 118 16.02 -8.50 -4.23
C GLU A 118 16.09 -10.03 -4.35
N ASN A 119 16.60 -10.69 -3.31
CA ASN A 119 16.69 -12.15 -3.26
C ASN A 119 15.31 -12.78 -3.35
N PHE A 120 14.32 -12.19 -2.67
CA PHE A 120 12.94 -12.67 -2.72
C PHE A 120 12.41 -12.62 -4.16
N ALA A 121 12.57 -11.47 -4.82
CA ALA A 121 12.08 -11.22 -6.17
C ALA A 121 12.71 -12.15 -7.21
N ASN A 122 14.02 -12.38 -7.14
CA ASN A 122 14.72 -13.27 -8.06
C ASN A 122 14.31 -14.74 -7.91
N LEU A 123 13.83 -15.15 -6.73
CA LEU A 123 13.37 -16.51 -6.46
C LEU A 123 11.87 -16.73 -6.72
N LEU A 124 11.09 -15.68 -7.05
CA LEU A 124 9.64 -15.79 -7.29
C LEU A 124 9.30 -16.65 -8.50
N TYR A 125 10.20 -16.78 -9.46
CA TYR A 125 10.02 -17.55 -10.68
C TYR A 125 11.16 -18.54 -10.85
N LEU A 126 10.84 -19.71 -11.42
CA LEU A 126 11.82 -20.70 -11.85
C LEU A 126 12.45 -20.25 -13.19
N LYS A 127 13.51 -20.93 -13.62
CA LYS A 127 14.21 -20.61 -14.88
C LYS A 127 13.31 -20.70 -16.12
N ASP A 128 12.29 -21.56 -16.08
CA ASP A 128 11.26 -21.69 -17.13
C ASP A 128 10.18 -20.59 -17.09
N GLY A 129 10.31 -19.62 -16.18
CA GLY A 129 9.37 -18.51 -16.01
C GLY A 129 8.08 -18.86 -15.26
N THR A 130 7.93 -20.10 -14.78
CA THR A 130 6.79 -20.50 -13.93
C THR A 130 6.95 -19.99 -12.50
N VAL A 131 5.84 -19.76 -11.79
CA VAL A 131 5.87 -19.24 -10.41
C VAL A 131 6.43 -20.30 -9.47
N ASN A 132 7.46 -19.95 -8.70
CA ASN A 132 7.92 -20.75 -7.59
C ASN A 132 6.90 -20.66 -6.44
N ARG A 133 5.99 -21.65 -6.38
CA ARG A 133 4.85 -21.65 -5.43
C ARG A 133 5.28 -21.61 -3.97
N ALA A 134 6.41 -22.21 -3.61
CA ALA A 134 6.92 -22.19 -2.24
C ALA A 134 7.36 -20.78 -1.83
N VAL A 135 8.15 -20.12 -2.70
CA VAL A 135 8.60 -18.74 -2.48
C VAL A 135 7.41 -17.78 -2.47
N ALA A 136 6.48 -17.91 -3.42
CA ALA A 136 5.25 -17.10 -3.45
C ALA A 136 4.41 -17.25 -2.17
N ARG A 137 4.29 -18.47 -1.64
CA ARG A 137 3.58 -18.74 -0.38
C ARG A 137 4.29 -18.08 0.79
N ASP A 138 5.60 -18.21 0.89
CA ASP A 138 6.39 -17.54 1.93
C ASP A 138 6.22 -16.02 1.84
N PHE A 139 6.20 -15.46 0.62
CA PHE A 139 6.06 -14.01 0.42
C PHE A 139 4.75 -13.48 0.98
N LEU A 140 3.66 -14.17 0.67
CA LEU A 140 2.31 -13.83 1.10
C LEU A 140 2.04 -14.16 2.57
N ARG A 141 3.01 -14.73 3.30
CA ARG A 141 2.95 -14.86 4.77
C ARG A 141 3.52 -13.65 5.50
N ILE A 142 4.30 -12.80 4.83
CA ILE A 142 4.84 -11.58 5.43
C ILE A 142 3.71 -10.56 5.56
N HIS A 143 3.57 -9.99 6.75
CA HIS A 143 2.51 -9.02 7.03
C HIS A 143 2.69 -7.73 6.22
N HIS A 144 1.60 -7.09 5.80
CA HIS A 144 1.53 -5.98 4.85
C HIS A 144 1.87 -6.33 3.38
N ILE A 145 2.51 -7.47 3.11
CA ILE A 145 2.71 -7.97 1.74
C ILE A 145 1.44 -8.66 1.23
N LYS A 146 0.85 -9.50 2.09
CA LYS A 146 -0.41 -10.18 1.82
C LYS A 146 -1.57 -9.21 1.58
N GLU A 147 -1.64 -8.15 2.38
CA GLU A 147 -2.66 -7.10 2.27
C GLU A 147 -2.27 -6.08 1.18
N ASN A 148 -2.09 -6.57 -0.05
CA ASN A 148 -1.77 -5.78 -1.23
C ASN A 148 -3.00 -5.01 -1.77
N ILE A 149 -2.87 -4.25 -2.86
CA ILE A 149 -3.99 -3.45 -3.38
C ILE A 149 -5.14 -4.36 -3.82
N SER A 150 -4.84 -5.48 -4.47
CA SER A 150 -5.82 -6.47 -4.89
C SER A 150 -6.62 -7.05 -3.74
N PHE A 151 -6.00 -7.24 -2.57
CA PHE A 151 -6.70 -7.70 -1.36
C PHE A 151 -7.87 -6.79 -0.97
N TYR A 152 -7.72 -5.47 -1.11
CA TYR A 152 -8.77 -4.50 -0.78
C TYR A 152 -9.71 -4.22 -1.95
N LEU A 153 -9.16 -4.01 -3.15
CA LEU A 153 -9.90 -3.37 -4.23
C LEU A 153 -10.53 -4.33 -5.22
N LYS A 154 -10.05 -5.58 -5.33
CA LYS A 154 -10.52 -6.52 -6.36
C LYS A 154 -12.04 -6.71 -6.31
N ASP A 155 -12.56 -7.05 -5.14
CA ASP A 155 -14.00 -7.27 -4.97
C ASP A 155 -14.75 -5.94 -4.88
N LEU A 156 -14.14 -4.90 -4.31
CA LEU A 156 -14.74 -3.57 -4.20
C LEU A 156 -15.08 -3.00 -5.59
N LEU A 157 -14.07 -2.86 -6.47
CA LEU A 157 -14.23 -2.21 -7.78
C LEU A 157 -15.14 -3.01 -8.73
N LYS A 158 -15.27 -4.32 -8.53
CA LYS A 158 -16.22 -5.15 -9.28
C LYS A 158 -17.69 -4.81 -8.96
N ASN A 159 -17.96 -4.27 -7.77
CA ASN A 159 -19.31 -4.18 -7.21
C ASN A 159 -19.76 -2.76 -6.85
N ILE A 160 -18.94 -1.74 -7.12
CA ILE A 160 -19.30 -0.33 -6.90
C ILE A 160 -19.26 0.45 -8.21
N SER A 161 -20.00 1.55 -8.29
CA SER A 161 -19.87 2.47 -9.42
C SER A 161 -18.74 3.48 -9.19
N SER A 162 -18.22 4.06 -10.28
CA SER A 162 -17.21 5.12 -10.23
C SER A 162 -17.66 6.32 -9.36
N ASN A 163 -18.96 6.63 -9.34
CA ASN A 163 -19.54 7.71 -8.52
C ASN A 163 -19.52 7.43 -7.01
N GLN A 164 -19.23 6.19 -6.59
CA GLN A 164 -18.99 5.88 -5.19
C GLN A 164 -17.57 6.19 -4.75
N ILE A 165 -16.63 6.40 -5.67
CA ILE A 165 -15.24 6.75 -5.36
C ILE A 165 -15.14 8.27 -5.37
N LEU A 166 -14.99 8.87 -4.19
CA LEU A 166 -14.84 10.32 -4.03
C LEU A 166 -13.47 10.80 -4.53
N GLY A 167 -12.45 9.96 -4.36
CA GLY A 167 -11.13 10.20 -4.92
C GLY A 167 -10.10 9.17 -4.47
N THR A 168 -8.90 9.33 -5.00
CA THR A 168 -7.73 8.51 -4.66
C THR A 168 -6.60 9.41 -4.16
N VAL A 169 -5.87 8.93 -3.16
CA VAL A 169 -4.67 9.54 -2.63
C VAL A 169 -3.51 8.61 -2.95
N PHE A 170 -2.64 9.03 -3.86
CA PHE A 170 -1.40 8.34 -4.17
C PHE A 170 -0.25 8.92 -3.35
N THR A 171 0.68 8.06 -2.92
CA THR A 171 1.84 8.52 -2.13
C THR A 171 2.75 9.43 -2.96
N GLU A 172 2.77 9.21 -4.28
CA GLU A 172 3.50 9.96 -5.29
C GLU A 172 3.06 11.43 -5.37
N ASP A 173 1.81 11.73 -4.99
CA ASP A 173 1.18 13.05 -5.07
C ASP A 173 0.42 13.39 -3.79
N ILE A 174 0.90 12.87 -2.66
CA ILE A 174 0.13 12.79 -1.42
C ILE A 174 -0.33 14.15 -0.91
N ASP A 175 0.51 15.18 -1.01
CA ASP A 175 0.20 16.51 -0.50
C ASP A 175 -0.88 17.19 -1.35
N LYS A 176 -0.72 17.14 -2.68
CA LYS A 176 -1.74 17.62 -3.64
C LYS A 176 -3.07 16.87 -3.44
N ASN A 177 -3.04 15.54 -3.36
CA ASN A 177 -4.26 14.75 -3.20
C ASN A 177 -4.95 15.01 -1.85
N ILE A 178 -4.18 15.24 -0.77
CA ILE A 178 -4.74 15.62 0.53
C ILE A 178 -5.39 17.01 0.46
N GLU A 179 -4.75 17.97 -0.19
CA GLU A 179 -5.31 19.31 -0.37
C GLU A 179 -6.59 19.26 -1.21
N ASP A 180 -6.56 18.58 -2.35
CA ASP A 180 -7.70 18.44 -3.24
C ASP A 180 -8.89 17.73 -2.57
N LEU A 181 -8.63 16.64 -1.83
CA LEU A 181 -9.70 15.82 -1.25
C LEU A 181 -10.19 16.32 0.10
N PHE A 182 -9.29 16.77 0.97
CA PHE A 182 -9.62 17.15 2.34
C PHE A 182 -9.65 18.67 2.56
N GLY A 183 -9.20 19.47 1.60
CA GLY A 183 -9.15 20.93 1.72
C GLY A 183 -8.11 21.39 2.75
N TYR A 184 -7.00 20.67 2.87
CA TYR A 184 -5.93 20.95 3.82
C TYR A 184 -4.55 20.86 3.14
N LYS A 185 -3.76 21.92 3.23
CA LYS A 185 -2.38 21.93 2.74
C LYS A 185 -1.46 21.20 3.72
N ASN A 186 -1.02 20.00 3.35
CA ASN A 186 -0.20 19.16 4.22
C ASN A 186 1.23 19.67 4.37
N THR A 187 1.68 19.90 5.60
CA THR A 187 3.07 20.29 5.92
C THR A 187 3.88 19.15 6.56
N PHE A 188 3.27 17.97 6.74
CA PHE A 188 3.86 16.86 7.47
C PHE A 188 4.85 16.03 6.63
N TYR A 189 4.65 15.95 5.31
CA TYR A 189 5.37 14.99 4.47
C TYR A 189 6.82 15.40 4.19
N GLU A 190 7.10 16.70 4.03
CA GLU A 190 8.44 17.23 3.73
C GLU A 190 9.51 16.82 4.76
N LYS A 191 9.14 16.64 6.03
CA LYS A 191 10.10 16.38 7.12
C LYS A 191 10.65 14.95 7.17
N ASN A 192 9.98 13.97 6.54
CA ASN A 192 10.30 12.54 6.74
C ASN A 192 11.02 11.87 5.54
N ASN A 193 11.12 12.52 4.39
CA ASN A 193 11.75 11.93 3.19
C ASN A 193 13.29 11.85 3.26
N ASN A 194 13.93 12.50 4.24
CA ASN A 194 15.38 12.49 4.39
C ASN A 194 15.94 11.21 5.04
N LEU A 195 15.11 10.31 5.59
CA LEU A 195 15.58 9.25 6.49
C LEU A 195 15.65 7.83 5.90
N GLN A 196 15.40 7.59 4.61
CA GLN A 196 15.40 6.22 4.04
C GLN A 196 16.07 6.09 2.67
N ARG A 197 17.27 6.66 2.50
CA ARG A 197 18.06 6.54 1.27
C ARG A 197 19.08 5.38 1.23
N ASN A 198 18.97 4.38 2.10
CA ASN A 198 19.58 3.08 1.79
C ASN A 198 18.57 2.26 0.98
N LYS A 199 18.36 2.68 -0.27
CA LYS A 199 17.65 1.86 -1.26
C LYS A 199 18.59 0.71 -1.60
N ASN A 200 18.33 -0.48 -1.07
CA ASN A 200 18.78 -1.67 -1.77
C ASN A 200 18.13 -1.60 -3.16
N GLU A 201 18.93 -1.28 -4.17
CA GLU A 201 18.47 -1.15 -5.54
C GLU A 201 18.03 -2.53 -6.03
N LEU A 202 16.82 -2.57 -6.59
CA LEU A 202 16.31 -3.79 -7.20
C LEU A 202 16.90 -3.90 -8.61
N SER A 203 17.40 -5.08 -8.97
CA SER A 203 17.85 -5.31 -10.34
C SER A 203 16.67 -5.22 -11.33
N PRO A 204 16.91 -4.97 -12.63
CA PRO A 204 15.87 -5.02 -13.65
C PRO A 204 15.06 -6.32 -13.63
N GLN A 205 15.72 -7.47 -13.39
CA GLN A 205 15.07 -8.77 -13.30
C GLN A 205 14.16 -8.88 -12.05
N ALA A 206 14.63 -8.42 -10.89
CA ALA A 206 13.82 -8.39 -9.68
C ALA A 206 12.58 -7.50 -9.85
N LEU A 207 12.74 -6.32 -10.46
CA LEU A 207 11.63 -5.42 -10.80
C LEU A 207 10.62 -6.10 -11.72
N LEU A 208 11.09 -6.77 -12.78
CA LEU A 208 10.24 -7.51 -13.71
C LEU A 208 9.45 -8.62 -13.00
N ASN A 209 10.12 -9.40 -12.15
CA ASN A 209 9.50 -10.47 -11.38
C ASN A 209 8.41 -9.94 -10.44
N LEU A 210 8.71 -8.87 -9.69
CA LEU A 210 7.73 -8.24 -8.80
C LEU A 210 6.55 -7.64 -9.57
N ARG A 211 6.78 -6.98 -10.71
CA ARG A 211 5.72 -6.45 -11.57
C ARG A 211 4.80 -7.56 -12.07
N LYS A 212 5.37 -8.66 -12.56
CA LYS A 212 4.60 -9.85 -12.98
C LYS A 212 3.77 -10.41 -11.83
N PHE A 213 4.37 -10.51 -10.64
CA PHE A 213 3.72 -11.05 -9.44
C PHE A 213 2.57 -10.16 -8.93
N PHE A 214 2.75 -8.84 -8.95
CA PHE A 214 1.73 -7.85 -8.55
C PHE A 214 0.93 -7.27 -9.72
N SER A 215 0.88 -7.95 -10.86
CA SER A 215 0.15 -7.50 -12.06
C SER A 215 -1.32 -7.15 -11.77
N LYS A 216 -1.97 -7.88 -10.86
CA LYS A 216 -3.35 -7.60 -10.42
C LYS A 216 -3.51 -6.25 -9.72
N ASP A 217 -2.50 -5.79 -8.98
CA ASP A 217 -2.52 -4.47 -8.34
C ASP A 217 -2.49 -3.37 -9.43
N TYR A 218 -1.63 -3.55 -10.45
CA TYR A 218 -1.53 -2.64 -11.58
C TYR A 218 -2.82 -2.57 -12.42
N LEU A 219 -3.47 -3.72 -12.67
CA LEU A 219 -4.75 -3.74 -13.39
C LEU A 219 -5.85 -2.97 -12.66
N LEU A 220 -5.87 -3.01 -11.32
CA LEU A 220 -6.84 -2.26 -10.52
C LEU A 220 -6.53 -0.76 -10.52
N ILE A 221 -5.26 -0.37 -10.51
CA ILE A 221 -4.84 1.03 -10.72
C ILE A 221 -5.25 1.51 -12.11
N HIS A 222 -5.05 0.70 -13.16
CA HIS A 222 -5.50 1.01 -14.51
C HIS A 222 -7.02 1.19 -14.58
N SER A 223 -7.78 0.33 -13.88
CA SER A 223 -9.24 0.47 -13.81
C SER A 223 -9.66 1.81 -13.17
N LEU A 224 -8.97 2.25 -12.12
CA LEU A 224 -9.21 3.55 -11.50
C LEU A 224 -8.87 4.72 -12.43
N PHE A 225 -7.81 4.58 -13.23
CA PHE A 225 -7.47 5.55 -14.27
C PHE A 225 -8.58 5.66 -15.32
N LEU A 226 -9.06 4.53 -15.86
CA LEU A 226 -10.18 4.49 -16.81
C LEU A 226 -11.49 5.06 -16.23
N MET A 227 -11.65 5.02 -14.90
CA MET A 227 -12.78 5.63 -14.18
C MET A 227 -12.61 7.14 -13.92
N ASN A 228 -11.54 7.77 -14.44
CA ASN A 228 -11.14 9.16 -14.17
C ASN A 228 -10.93 9.45 -12.68
N LYS A 229 -10.41 8.47 -11.93
CA LYS A 229 -10.10 8.60 -10.49
C LYS A 229 -8.63 8.82 -10.20
N ILE A 230 -7.81 8.88 -11.23
CA ILE A 230 -6.36 9.12 -11.17
C ILE A 230 -6.02 10.10 -12.29
N GLU A 231 -5.26 11.15 -11.99
CA GLU A 231 -4.74 12.07 -13.00
C GLU A 231 -3.70 11.38 -13.90
N VAL A 232 -3.62 11.77 -15.17
CA VAL A 232 -2.66 11.21 -16.14
C VAL A 232 -1.22 11.29 -15.63
N SER A 233 -0.84 12.41 -15.02
CA SER A 233 0.49 12.62 -14.45
C SER A 233 0.82 11.62 -13.33
N THR A 234 -0.14 11.39 -12.42
CA THR A 234 -0.02 10.42 -11.32
C THR A 234 0.06 9.00 -11.87
N TYR A 235 -0.83 8.66 -12.80
CA TYR A 235 -0.85 7.35 -13.44
C TYR A 235 0.48 7.04 -14.15
N ASN A 236 1.01 8.01 -14.90
CA ASN A 236 2.30 7.90 -15.55
C ASN A 236 3.42 7.68 -14.53
N ARG A 237 3.49 8.42 -13.42
CA ARG A 237 4.49 8.16 -12.36
C ARG A 237 4.36 6.76 -11.75
N VAL A 238 3.13 6.29 -11.54
CA VAL A 238 2.86 4.97 -10.94
C VAL A 238 3.22 3.83 -11.90
N LEU A 239 3.07 4.00 -13.20
CA LEU A 239 3.40 2.97 -14.20
C LEU A 239 4.82 3.08 -14.74
N ASN A 240 5.31 4.29 -14.96
CA ASN A 240 6.64 4.58 -15.47
C ASN A 240 7.66 4.41 -14.35
N PHE A 241 8.11 3.17 -14.17
CA PHE A 241 9.54 3.02 -14.13
C PHE A 241 9.94 2.95 -15.59
N GLU A 242 10.70 3.93 -16.05
CA GLU A 242 11.64 3.66 -17.13
C GLU A 242 12.48 2.49 -16.66
N LEU A 243 12.10 1.28 -17.06
CA LEU A 243 13.12 0.32 -17.42
C LEU A 243 13.81 0.99 -18.61
N LYS A 244 14.81 1.83 -18.32
CA LYS A 244 15.97 1.96 -19.20
C LYS A 244 16.58 0.56 -19.23
N LEU A 245 15.90 -0.39 -19.89
CA LEU A 245 16.58 -1.55 -20.40
C LEU A 245 17.71 -0.95 -21.20
N PRO A 246 18.97 -1.34 -20.97
CA PRO A 246 19.99 -1.05 -21.95
C PRO A 246 19.39 -1.54 -23.26
N ILE A 247 19.11 -0.60 -24.16
CA ILE A 247 18.93 -0.96 -25.56
C ILE A 247 20.24 -1.66 -25.83
N GLU A 248 20.21 -2.97 -26.00
CA GLU A 248 21.33 -3.68 -26.58
C GLU A 248 21.51 -3.01 -27.93
N GLU A 249 22.41 -2.02 -27.99
CA GLU A 249 23.04 -1.63 -29.23
C GLU A 249 23.60 -2.94 -29.75
N LYS A 250 22.90 -3.52 -30.72
CA LYS A 250 23.43 -4.59 -31.53
C LYS A 250 24.66 -4.01 -32.22
N SER A 251 25.80 -4.11 -31.55
CA SER A 251 27.09 -3.90 -32.14
C SER A 251 27.34 -5.06 -33.09
N GLY A 252 27.12 -4.77 -34.37
CA GLY A 252 27.75 -5.45 -35.50
C GLY A 252 27.20 -6.83 -35.85
N GLN A 253 26.57 -6.90 -37.02
CA GLN A 253 27.17 -7.55 -38.18
C GLN A 253 26.99 -6.64 -39.39
#